data_AF-A0A3L6R065-F1
#
_entry.id   AF-A0A3L6R065-F1
#
_cell.length_a   1.000
_cell.length_b   1.000
_cell.length_c   1.000
_cell.angle_alpha   90.00
_cell.angle_beta   90.00
_cell.angle_gamma   90.00
#
_symmetry.space_group_name_H-M   'P 1'
#
loop_
_entity.id
_entity.type
_entity.pdbx_description
1 polymer ?
#
loop_
_entity_poly.entity_id
_entity_poly.type
_entity_poly.pdbx_seq_one_letter_code
_entity_poly.pdbx_strand_id
1 'polypeptide(L)'
;MPGAKTLAGKEKLVALLKKQAEANRPYAAIGAATAQVLEPHGLLKGKKATTDTSMAGLLADASECENRVLVDGNLITSRSPGTAMEFVVAVVEKLMGREAAREVAEGLLFV
;
A
#
# COMPACT_ATOMS: atom_id res chain seq x y z
N MET A 1 -1.69 2.06 19.12
CA MET A 1 -0.91 0.84 18.80
C MET A 1 0.27 1.20 17.91
N PRO A 2 1.53 0.84 18.26
CA PRO A 2 2.73 1.24 17.49
C PRO A 2 3.15 0.22 16.41
N GLY A 3 2.28 -0.71 15.99
CA GLY A 3 2.66 -1.87 15.18
C GLY A 3 3.47 -1.54 13.92
N ALA A 4 3.01 -0.57 13.11
CA ALA A 4 3.73 -0.14 11.91
C ALA A 4 5.10 0.45 12.24
N LYS A 5 5.20 1.34 13.23
CA LYS A 5 6.47 1.89 13.75
C LYS A 5 7.41 0.79 14.25
N THR A 6 6.91 -0.23 14.93
CA THR A 6 7.72 -1.37 15.39
C THR A 6 8.27 -2.18 14.22
N LEU A 7 7.45 -2.43 13.19
CA LEU A 7 7.85 -3.14 11.98
C LEU A 7 8.85 -2.34 11.13
N ALA A 8 8.73 -1.01 11.10
CA ALA A 8 9.65 -0.12 10.39
C ALA A 8 11.10 -0.26 10.88
N GLY A 9 11.31 -0.60 12.15
CA GLY A 9 12.64 -0.87 12.73
C GLY A 9 13.16 -2.28 12.48
N LYS A 10 12.43 -3.16 11.79
CA LYS A 10 12.87 -4.54 11.51
C LYS A 10 13.64 -4.58 10.20
N GLU A 11 14.96 -4.60 10.29
CA GLU A 11 15.87 -4.63 9.13
C GLU A 11 15.53 -5.73 8.11
N LYS A 12 15.18 -6.93 8.59
CA LYS A 12 14.79 -8.05 7.71
C LYS A 12 13.56 -7.72 6.86
N LEU A 13 12.55 -7.05 7.42
CA LEU A 13 11.36 -6.65 6.67
C LEU A 13 11.72 -5.59 5.61
N VAL A 14 12.48 -4.57 6.02
CA VAL A 14 12.89 -3.48 5.14
C VAL A 14 13.72 -3.99 3.98
N ALA A 15 14.66 -4.91 4.23
CA ALA A 15 15.48 -5.54 3.20
C ALA A 15 14.63 -6.32 2.18
N LEU A 16 13.61 -7.07 2.65
CA LEU A 16 12.69 -7.77 1.77
C LEU A 16 11.86 -6.82 0.91
N LEU A 17 11.35 -5.72 1.50
CA LEU A 17 10.58 -4.71 0.78
C LEU A 17 11.42 -4.01 -0.29
N LYS A 18 12.66 -3.62 0.02
CA LYS A 18 13.58 -3.02 -0.94
C LYS A 18 13.89 -3.97 -2.09
N LYS A 19 14.21 -5.24 -1.79
CA LYS A 19 14.44 -6.26 -2.81
C LYS A 19 13.22 -6.46 -3.73
N GLN A 20 12.01 -6.43 -3.16
CA GLN A 20 10.76 -6.55 -3.93
C GLN A 20 10.56 -5.35 -4.88
N ALA A 21 10.75 -4.13 -4.37
CA ALA A 21 10.61 -2.90 -5.13
C ALA A 21 11.68 -2.75 -6.23
N GLU A 22 12.95 -3.05 -5.91
CA GLU A 22 14.08 -3.02 -6.85
C GLU A 22 13.93 -4.04 -7.98
N ALA A 23 13.34 -5.20 -7.71
CA ALA A 23 13.00 -6.20 -8.72
C ALA A 23 11.76 -5.85 -9.55
N ASN A 24 11.22 -4.63 -9.40
CA ASN A 24 9.98 -4.14 -10.02
C ASN A 24 8.78 -5.07 -9.78
N ARG A 25 8.76 -5.80 -8.66
CA ARG A 25 7.66 -6.70 -8.30
C ARG A 25 6.60 -5.92 -7.52
N PRO A 26 5.33 -6.35 -7.57
CA PRO A 26 4.28 -5.72 -6.78
C PRO A 26 4.59 -5.74 -5.27
N TYR A 27 4.36 -4.61 -4.61
CA TYR A 27 4.43 -4.45 -3.16
C TYR A 27 3.35 -3.47 -2.70
N ALA A 28 2.93 -3.59 -1.44
CA ALA A 28 1.74 -2.89 -0.98
C ALA A 28 1.79 -2.51 0.50
N ALA A 29 1.07 -1.45 0.87
CA ALA A 29 0.86 -1.02 2.24
C ALA A 29 -0.54 -0.42 2.44
N ILE A 30 -1.09 -0.54 3.65
CA ILE A 30 -2.38 0.05 4.02
C ILE A 30 -2.24 0.84 5.33
N GLY A 31 -2.92 1.98 5.40
CA GLY A 31 -2.96 2.84 6.56
C GLY A 31 -1.59 3.36 6.97
N ALA A 32 -1.31 3.31 8.27
CA ALA A 32 -0.06 3.82 8.82
C ALA A 32 1.21 3.15 8.27
N ALA A 33 1.12 1.96 7.67
CA ALA A 33 2.29 1.30 7.09
C ALA A 33 2.89 2.10 5.92
N THR A 34 2.08 2.82 5.14
CA THR A 34 2.59 3.66 4.04
C THR A 34 3.54 4.73 4.58
N ALA A 35 3.06 5.55 5.53
CA ALA A 35 3.83 6.65 6.11
C ALA A 35 4.92 6.20 7.09
N GLN A 36 4.72 5.11 7.85
CA GLN A 36 5.66 4.71 8.90
C GLN A 36 6.69 3.69 8.44
N VAL A 37 6.42 2.93 7.37
CA VAL A 37 7.34 1.91 6.85
C VAL A 37 7.87 2.31 5.48
N LEU A 38 7.01 2.61 4.51
CA LEU A 38 7.48 2.81 3.13
C LEU A 38 8.22 4.14 2.95
N GLU A 39 7.62 5.23 3.42
CA GLU A 39 8.17 6.59 3.29
C GLU A 39 9.60 6.73 3.86
N PRO A 40 9.86 6.42 5.15
CA PRO A 40 11.20 6.62 5.74
C PRO A 40 12.28 5.72 5.12
N HIS A 41 11.89 4.62 4.47
CA HIS A 41 12.82 3.70 3.81
C HIS A 41 13.01 3.99 2.32
N GLY A 42 12.45 5.11 1.82
CA GLY A 42 12.60 5.58 0.46
C GLY A 42 11.82 4.76 -0.58
N LEU A 43 10.86 3.95 -0.14
CA LEU A 43 10.08 3.07 -1.01
C LEU A 43 8.96 3.81 -1.77
N LEU A 44 8.75 5.10 -1.49
CA LEU A 44 7.77 5.97 -2.19
C LEU A 44 8.44 6.99 -3.12
N LYS A 45 9.77 6.96 -3.28
CA LYS A 45 10.49 7.94 -4.13
C LYS A 45 9.97 7.91 -5.56
N GLY A 46 9.46 9.06 -6.03
CA GLY A 46 8.93 9.24 -7.37
C GLY A 46 7.59 8.54 -7.62
N LYS A 47 6.89 8.11 -6.56
CA LYS A 47 5.58 7.46 -6.63
C LYS A 47 4.55 8.25 -5.84
N LYS A 48 3.30 8.22 -6.30
CA LYS A 48 2.15 8.70 -5.54
C LYS A 48 1.68 7.61 -4.58
N ALA A 49 1.15 8.03 -3.43
CA ALA A 49 0.68 7.11 -2.40
C ALA A 49 -0.48 7.70 -1.59
N THR A 50 -1.27 6.81 -0.98
CA THR A 50 -2.26 7.14 0.05
C THR A 50 -1.91 6.52 1.40
N THR A 51 -2.33 7.16 2.48
CA THR A 51 -2.06 6.76 3.87
C THR A 51 -3.22 7.17 4.76
N ASP A 52 -3.24 6.68 6.00
CA ASP A 52 -4.20 7.15 7.01
C ASP A 52 -4.18 8.68 7.14
N THR A 53 -5.35 9.34 7.18
CA THR A 53 -5.48 10.81 7.18
C THR A 53 -4.66 11.45 8.30
N SER A 54 -4.55 10.82 9.47
CA SER A 54 -3.75 11.34 10.59
C SER A 54 -2.23 11.30 10.34
N MET A 55 -1.80 10.60 9.29
CA MET A 55 -0.41 10.39 8.91
C MET A 55 -0.04 11.08 7.59
N ALA A 56 -0.96 11.80 6.94
CA ALA A 56 -0.71 12.46 5.66
C ALA A 56 0.49 13.43 5.71
N GLY A 57 0.65 14.15 6.82
CA GLY A 57 1.78 15.07 7.04
C GLY A 57 3.15 14.41 7.19
N LEU A 58 3.23 13.07 7.20
CA LEU A 58 4.49 12.34 7.21
C LEU A 58 4.99 11.99 5.80
N LEU A 59 4.15 12.11 4.77
CA LEU A 59 4.55 11.86 3.38
C LEU A 59 5.28 13.09 2.81
N ALA A 60 6.38 12.88 2.08
CA ALA A 60 7.01 13.95 1.31
C ALA A 60 6.07 14.49 0.21
N ASP A 61 5.19 13.64 -0.32
CA ASP A 61 4.15 14.01 -1.29
C ASP A 61 2.78 13.50 -0.81
N ALA A 62 1.97 14.42 -0.30
CA ALA A 62 0.61 14.15 0.18
C ALA A 62 -0.47 14.47 -0.88
N SER A 63 -0.12 14.71 -2.14
CA SER A 63 -1.08 15.15 -3.18
C SER A 63 -2.22 14.17 -3.44
N GLU A 64 -1.99 12.87 -3.22
CA GLU A 64 -2.95 11.80 -3.48
C GLU A 64 -3.41 11.08 -2.20
N CYS A 65 -3.20 11.69 -1.03
CA CYS A 65 -3.39 11.04 0.27
C CYS A 65 -4.86 10.72 0.62
N GLU A 66 -5.81 11.39 -0.02
CA GLU A 66 -7.25 11.18 0.23
C GLU A 66 -7.86 10.03 -0.61
N ASN A 67 -7.11 9.49 -1.57
CA ASN A 67 -7.57 8.34 -2.34
C ASN A 67 -7.76 7.12 -1.44
N ARG A 68 -8.82 6.36 -1.68
CA ARG A 68 -9.13 5.14 -0.92
C ARG A 68 -8.11 4.03 -1.20
N VAL A 69 -7.76 3.87 -2.47
CA VAL A 69 -6.72 2.98 -2.98
C VAL A 69 -6.00 3.70 -4.12
N LEU A 70 -4.69 3.52 -4.20
CA LEU A 70 -3.86 4.08 -5.26
C LEU A 70 -2.88 3.03 -5.77
N VAL A 71 -2.82 2.87 -7.10
CA VAL A 71 -1.87 1.99 -7.79
C VAL A 71 -0.93 2.84 -8.64
N ASP A 72 0.35 2.86 -8.30
CA ASP A 72 1.39 3.58 -9.05
C ASP A 72 2.54 2.64 -9.43
N GLY A 73 2.55 2.23 -10.71
CA GLY A 73 3.49 1.24 -11.21
C GLY A 73 3.33 -0.09 -10.48
N ASN A 74 4.33 -0.51 -9.72
CA ASN A 74 4.31 -1.72 -8.90
C ASN A 74 3.91 -1.50 -7.41
N LEU A 75 3.60 -0.27 -7.02
CA LEU A 75 3.16 0.07 -5.66
C LEU A 75 1.63 0.08 -5.59
N ILE A 76 1.08 -0.49 -4.52
CA ILE A 76 -0.34 -0.41 -4.17
C ILE A 76 -0.47 0.14 -2.76
N THR A 77 -1.18 1.25 -2.57
CA THR A 77 -1.43 1.82 -1.25
C THR A 77 -2.91 1.99 -0.98
N SER A 78 -3.31 1.93 0.29
CA SER A 78 -4.69 2.16 0.70
C SER A 78 -4.78 2.92 2.01
N ARG A 79 -5.87 3.67 2.19
CA ARG A 79 -6.00 4.69 3.22
C ARG A 79 -6.20 4.16 4.63
N SER A 80 -7.14 3.24 4.86
CA SER A 80 -7.53 2.86 6.22
C SER A 80 -8.21 1.48 6.26
N PRO A 81 -8.54 0.91 7.44
CA PRO A 81 -9.27 -0.36 7.50
C PRO A 81 -10.59 -0.36 6.72
N GLY A 82 -11.26 0.79 6.60
CA GLY A 82 -12.50 0.94 5.84
C GLY A 82 -12.33 0.89 4.31
N THR A 83 -11.10 0.78 3.82
CA THR A 83 -10.75 0.64 2.39
C THR A 83 -10.09 -0.72 2.10
N ALA A 84 -10.12 -1.66 3.05
CA ALA A 84 -9.44 -2.95 2.94
C ALA A 84 -9.99 -3.85 1.82
N MET A 85 -11.30 -3.81 1.55
CA MET A 85 -11.90 -4.61 0.46
C MET A 85 -11.42 -4.13 -0.91
N GLU A 86 -11.48 -2.82 -1.16
CA GLU A 86 -10.97 -2.19 -2.38
C GLU A 86 -9.47 -2.48 -2.57
N PHE A 87 -8.72 -2.42 -1.47
CA PHE A 87 -7.29 -2.70 -1.46
C PHE A 87 -6.99 -4.14 -1.88
N VAL A 88 -7.71 -5.12 -1.32
CA VAL A 88 -7.53 -6.53 -1.69
C VAL A 88 -7.90 -6.77 -3.14
N VAL A 89 -8.99 -6.20 -3.64
CA VAL A 89 -9.37 -6.31 -5.06
C VAL A 89 -8.26 -5.74 -5.97
N ALA A 90 -7.70 -4.58 -5.63
CA ALA A 90 -6.59 -3.99 -6.39
C ALA A 90 -5.31 -4.84 -6.34
N VAL A 91 -5.01 -5.47 -5.20
CA VAL A 91 -3.88 -6.42 -5.07
C VAL A 91 -4.10 -7.65 -5.95
N VAL A 92 -5.30 -8.23 -5.94
CA VAL A 92 -5.62 -9.39 -6.77
C VAL A 92 -5.56 -9.02 -8.26
N GLU A 93 -6.12 -7.88 -8.67
CA GLU A 93 -6.03 -7.43 -10.06
C GLU A 93 -4.57 -7.30 -10.51
N LYS A 94 -3.71 -6.74 -9.64
CA LYS A 94 -2.28 -6.56 -9.97
C LYS A 94 -1.52 -7.87 -10.12
N LEU A 95 -1.88 -8.90 -9.35
CA LEU A 95 -1.16 -10.18 -9.29
C LEU A 95 -1.73 -11.23 -10.26
N MET A 96 -3.05 -11.22 -10.47
CA MET A 96 -3.78 -12.31 -11.10
C MET A 96 -4.67 -11.84 -12.26
N GLY A 97 -4.80 -10.53 -12.48
CA GLY A 97 -5.62 -9.95 -13.53
C GLY A 97 -7.07 -9.70 -13.12
N ARG A 98 -7.81 -9.08 -14.03
CA ARG A 98 -9.16 -8.54 -13.77
C ARG A 98 -10.21 -9.59 -13.47
N GLU A 99 -10.17 -10.73 -14.15
CA GLU A 99 -11.16 -11.80 -13.94
C GLU A 99 -11.08 -12.34 -12.51
N ALA A 100 -9.87 -12.65 -12.03
CA ALA A 100 -9.67 -13.09 -10.64
C ALA A 100 -10.08 -12.00 -9.63
N ALA A 101 -9.80 -10.73 -9.92
CA ALA A 101 -10.21 -9.62 -9.07
C ALA A 101 -11.73 -9.51 -8.97
N ARG A 102 -12.43 -9.70 -10.10
CA ARG A 102 -13.89 -9.71 -10.18
C ARG A 102 -14.50 -10.85 -9.37
N GLU A 103 -13.98 -12.07 -9.51
CA GLU A 103 -14.45 -13.22 -8.72
C GLU A 103 -14.31 -12.97 -7.21
N VAL A 104 -13.18 -12.38 -6.78
CA VAL A 104 -12.97 -12.00 -5.39
C VAL A 104 -13.95 -10.91 -4.95
N ALA A 105 -14.18 -9.89 -5.77
CA ALA A 105 -15.13 -8.81 -5.49
C ALA A 105 -16.56 -9.35 -5.31
N GLU A 106 -17.02 -10.22 -6.22
CA GLU A 106 -18.32 -10.88 -6.16
C GLU A 106 -18.45 -11.74 -4.89
N GLY A 107 -17.42 -12.51 -4.53
CA GLY A 107 -17.39 -13.32 -3.31
C GLY A 107 -17.41 -12.49 -2.01
N LEU A 108 -16.90 -11.27 -2.05
CA LEU A 108 -16.95 -10.30 -0.94
C LEU A 108 -18.25 -9.49 -0.89
N LEU A 109 -19.17 -9.68 -1.86
CA LEU A 109 -20.34 -8.81 -2.09
C LEU A 109 -19.93 -7.34 -2.27
N PHE A 110 -18.78 -7.14 -2.89
CA PHE A 110 -18.15 -5.86 -3.14
C PHE A 110 -18.03 -5.66 -4.66
N VAL A 111 -19.13 -5.26 -5.29
CA VAL A 111 -19.26 -5.07 -6.75
C VAL A 111 -19.39 -3.59 -7.13
#